data_AF-V9D1A4-F1
#
_entry.id   AF-V9D1A4-F1
#
_cell.length_a   1.000
_cell.length_b   1.000
_cell.length_c   1.000
_cell.angle_alpha   90.00
_cell.angle_beta   90.00
_cell.angle_gamma   90.00
#
_symmetry.space_group_name_H-M   'P 1'
#
loop_
_entity.id
_entity.type
_entity.pdbx_description
1 polymer ?
#
loop_
_entity_poly.entity_id
_entity_poly.type
_entity_poly.pdbx_seq_one_letter_code
_entity_poly.pdbx_strand_id
1 'polypeptide(L)'
;MASFMAHPDTLLPMPQIEDPVDRFVSVIKFYLSGWHIRPPGVKKPLNPILGETFTCYWEYPDNTRGYYISEQTSHHPPKSSYFFMAPEHHIRVDGTLKPRSKFLGNSAASMMEGISYLRFMNRGKSKGGEKYILTQPNMYARGILFGKMKYELGDHSFVRCPENGLAADIEFKTKGWVGGTYNAIGGVIKNEKTGETLFELSGFWSGEMTIKDTKTGQKKVLFDATHAKHAPPLARPIEEQGERESQRLWRSTVQAVHARDHEVATTEKAKIEDRQREEAKRREELGVEWKPKLFRRVDSRPGGTEEGEEDLEWIINAHLDPKASPQELVEKILSIAPILPGQGALTEREPKHQSEPATESQPPAAQKNAGEHLQASGNLIDFDSRPPSTAPPESQPSQTSSNHQQPVRRNDANLMDDDEHLSNQISKLKMHEAMVPEGQKPLKRTDTDTSEVDVFVDAES
;
A
#
# COMPACT_ATOMS: atom_id res chain seq x y z
N MET A 1 3.60 -7.90 2.38
CA MET A 1 2.15 -8.13 2.54
C MET A 1 1.87 -9.53 3.07
N ALA A 2 2.34 -10.61 2.44
CA ALA A 2 2.15 -12.00 2.88
C ALA A 2 2.21 -12.25 4.41
N SER A 3 3.14 -11.61 5.14
CA SER A 3 3.25 -11.67 6.61
C SER A 3 1.96 -11.38 7.39
N PHE A 4 0.98 -10.66 6.82
CA PHE A 4 -0.33 -10.46 7.47
C PHE A 4 -1.13 -11.74 7.63
N MET A 5 -0.96 -12.71 6.74
CA MET A 5 -1.73 -13.97 6.77
C MET A 5 -1.05 -15.03 7.66
N ALA A 6 0.03 -14.65 8.36
CA ALA A 6 0.88 -15.54 9.16
C ALA A 6 0.29 -15.92 10.54
N HIS A 7 -0.94 -15.50 10.86
CA HIS A 7 -1.66 -15.94 12.06
C HIS A 7 -2.92 -16.75 11.70
N PRO A 8 -2.77 -18.03 11.29
CA PRO A 8 -3.92 -18.87 10.98
C PRO A 8 -4.86 -19.07 12.19
N ASP A 9 -4.34 -18.97 13.42
CA ASP A 9 -5.12 -19.03 14.67
C ASP A 9 -6.09 -17.84 14.87
N THR A 10 -5.81 -16.70 14.22
CA THR A 10 -6.71 -15.53 14.21
C THR A 10 -7.51 -15.45 12.92
N LEU A 11 -6.94 -15.90 11.80
CA LEU A 11 -7.53 -15.82 10.46
C LEU A 11 -8.64 -16.84 10.21
N LEU A 12 -8.37 -18.12 10.42
CA LEU A 12 -9.24 -19.22 9.98
C LEU A 12 -10.60 -19.32 10.72
N PRO A 13 -10.71 -19.06 12.04
CA PRO A 13 -11.98 -19.22 12.74
C PRO A 13 -13.05 -18.16 12.41
N MET A 14 -12.68 -16.99 11.88
CA MET A 14 -13.58 -15.84 11.76
C MET A 14 -14.90 -16.12 10.99
N PRO A 15 -14.91 -16.85 9.85
CA PRO A 15 -16.13 -17.08 9.06
C PRO A 15 -17.14 -18.01 9.73
N GLN A 16 -16.79 -18.66 10.83
CA GLN A 16 -17.62 -19.61 11.59
C GLN A 16 -18.20 -19.01 12.88
N ILE A 17 -17.85 -17.78 13.23
CA ILE A 17 -18.45 -17.06 14.36
C ILE A 17 -19.80 -16.49 13.90
N GLU A 18 -20.91 -16.88 14.53
CA GLU A 18 -22.24 -16.46 14.05
C GLU A 18 -22.66 -15.04 14.45
N ASP A 19 -22.36 -14.60 15.67
CA ASP A 19 -22.68 -13.22 16.09
C ASP A 19 -21.81 -12.21 15.30
N PRO A 20 -22.43 -11.18 14.67
CA PRO A 20 -21.69 -10.23 13.84
C PRO A 20 -20.74 -9.32 14.62
N VAL A 21 -20.98 -9.09 15.92
CA VAL A 21 -20.14 -8.27 16.78
C VAL A 21 -18.92 -9.04 17.24
N ASP A 22 -19.08 -10.28 17.75
CA ASP A 22 -17.94 -11.15 18.08
C ASP A 22 -17.11 -11.51 16.83
N ARG A 23 -17.77 -11.74 15.68
CA ARG A 23 -17.08 -11.94 14.39
C ARG A 23 -16.28 -10.71 13.98
N PHE A 24 -16.82 -9.51 14.17
CA PHE A 24 -16.10 -8.25 13.95
C PHE A 24 -14.91 -8.09 14.91
N VAL A 25 -15.07 -8.40 16.20
CA VAL A 25 -13.95 -8.43 17.18
C VAL A 25 -12.85 -9.38 16.74
N SER A 26 -13.20 -10.53 16.16
CA SER A 26 -12.21 -11.47 15.60
C SER A 26 -11.46 -10.90 14.39
N VAL A 27 -12.14 -10.15 13.50
CA VAL A 27 -11.47 -9.40 12.41
C VAL A 27 -10.52 -8.33 12.95
N ILE A 28 -10.86 -7.65 14.06
CA ILE A 28 -9.92 -6.72 14.73
C ILE A 28 -8.72 -7.48 15.32
N LYS A 29 -8.91 -8.66 15.92
CA LYS A 29 -7.82 -9.53 16.40
C LYS A 29 -6.88 -9.92 15.25
N PHE A 30 -7.43 -10.40 14.14
CA PHE A 30 -6.65 -10.75 12.95
C PHE A 30 -5.88 -9.53 12.39
N TYR A 31 -6.56 -8.42 12.15
CA TYR A 31 -5.96 -7.19 11.64
C TYR A 31 -4.80 -6.68 12.52
N LEU A 32 -4.97 -6.72 13.85
CA LEU A 32 -3.93 -6.26 14.77
C LEU A 32 -2.76 -7.25 14.90
N SER A 33 -2.98 -8.55 14.67
CA SER A 33 -1.95 -9.57 14.86
C SER A 33 -0.73 -9.40 13.95
N GLY A 34 -0.90 -8.97 12.70
CA GLY A 34 0.18 -8.91 11.70
C GLY A 34 1.25 -7.84 11.97
N TRP A 35 0.93 -6.75 12.66
CA TRP A 35 1.82 -5.56 12.77
C TRP A 35 3.14 -5.80 13.50
N HIS A 36 3.20 -6.79 14.39
CA HIS A 36 4.44 -7.06 15.13
C HIS A 36 5.54 -7.73 14.28
N ILE A 37 5.16 -8.42 13.20
CA ILE A 37 6.06 -9.20 12.34
C ILE A 37 6.88 -8.25 11.45
N ARG A 38 8.06 -7.89 11.93
CA ARG A 38 9.01 -6.99 11.24
C ARG A 38 10.46 -7.45 11.43
N PRO A 39 11.38 -7.13 10.50
CA PRO A 39 12.80 -7.42 10.69
C PRO A 39 13.37 -6.66 11.90
N PRO A 40 14.45 -7.14 12.53
CA PRO A 40 15.14 -6.42 13.59
C PRO A 40 15.84 -5.16 13.05
N GLY A 41 15.71 -4.06 13.78
CA GLY A 41 16.23 -2.74 13.42
C GLY A 41 15.27 -1.91 12.57
N VAL A 42 15.76 -0.80 12.00
CA VAL A 42 15.02 0.01 11.03
C VAL A 42 15.52 -0.38 9.64
N LYS A 43 14.67 -1.05 8.85
CA LYS A 43 15.00 -1.51 7.49
C LYS A 43 13.81 -1.28 6.56
N LYS A 44 14.06 -0.69 5.38
CA LYS A 44 13.08 -0.58 4.30
C LYS A 44 13.11 -1.89 3.48
N PRO A 45 11.96 -2.42 3.00
CA PRO A 45 11.97 -3.47 1.98
C PRO A 45 12.58 -2.95 0.66
N LEU A 46 13.00 -3.87 -0.21
CA LEU A 46 13.32 -3.54 -1.60
C LEU A 46 12.07 -2.96 -2.29
N ASN A 47 12.28 -1.98 -3.18
CA ASN A 47 11.19 -1.40 -3.98
C ASN A 47 10.98 -2.30 -5.22
N PRO A 48 9.82 -2.96 -5.39
CA PRO A 48 9.66 -3.92 -6.47
C PRO A 48 9.71 -3.27 -7.86
N ILE A 49 10.29 -3.97 -8.83
CA ILE A 49 10.29 -3.52 -10.24
C ILE A 49 8.90 -3.72 -10.88
N LEU A 50 8.63 -3.06 -12.00
CA LEU A 50 7.32 -3.15 -12.64
C LEU A 50 7.05 -4.58 -13.14
N GLY A 51 5.89 -5.15 -12.82
CA GLY A 51 5.60 -6.55 -13.15
C GLY A 51 6.45 -7.57 -12.39
N GLU A 52 7.11 -7.18 -11.30
CA GLU A 52 7.63 -8.14 -10.31
C GLU A 52 6.48 -8.89 -9.66
N THR A 53 6.61 -10.20 -9.48
CA THR A 53 5.58 -11.07 -8.92
C THR A 53 6.08 -11.80 -7.67
N PHE A 54 5.15 -12.19 -6.80
CA PHE A 54 5.46 -13.11 -5.71
C PHE A 54 4.25 -14.01 -5.43
N THR A 55 4.47 -15.31 -5.44
CA THR A 55 3.50 -16.33 -5.04
C THR A 55 3.99 -17.07 -3.80
N CYS A 56 3.05 -17.42 -2.91
CA CYS A 56 3.35 -18.25 -1.74
C CYS A 56 2.07 -18.93 -1.23
N TYR A 57 2.23 -19.88 -0.31
CA TYR A 57 1.14 -20.60 0.32
C TYR A 57 1.41 -20.87 1.80
N TRP A 58 0.38 -21.31 2.50
CA TRP A 58 0.47 -21.86 3.84
C TRP A 58 -0.17 -23.26 3.83
N GLU A 59 0.35 -24.15 4.67
CA GLU A 59 -0.29 -25.42 5.00
C GLU A 59 -0.81 -25.33 6.43
N TYR A 60 -2.07 -25.68 6.63
CA TYR A 60 -2.76 -25.52 7.92
C TYR A 60 -2.90 -26.87 8.64
N PRO A 61 -3.08 -26.89 9.98
CA PRO A 61 -3.10 -28.14 10.77
C PRO A 61 -4.24 -29.12 10.43
N ASP A 62 -5.24 -28.67 9.68
CA ASP A 62 -6.35 -29.46 9.14
C ASP A 62 -6.07 -30.05 7.74
N ASN A 63 -4.87 -29.82 7.19
CA ASN A 63 -4.40 -30.17 5.84
C ASN A 63 -5.02 -29.32 4.70
N THR A 64 -5.72 -28.23 5.03
CA THR A 64 -6.14 -27.22 4.05
C THR A 64 -4.99 -26.23 3.76
N ARG A 65 -5.18 -25.33 2.79
CA ARG A 65 -4.14 -24.35 2.40
C ARG A 65 -4.69 -22.94 2.19
N GLY A 66 -3.84 -21.96 2.49
CA GLY A 66 -4.02 -20.57 2.06
C GLY A 66 -3.08 -20.28 0.89
N TYR A 67 -3.56 -19.59 -0.14
CA TYR A 67 -2.81 -19.28 -1.36
C TYR A 67 -2.69 -17.76 -1.52
N TYR A 68 -1.53 -17.25 -1.91
CA TYR A 68 -1.27 -15.83 -2.10
C TYR A 68 -0.58 -15.56 -3.44
N ILE A 69 -1.01 -14.49 -4.11
CA ILE A 69 -0.47 -13.98 -5.37
C ILE A 69 -0.32 -12.47 -5.25
N SER A 70 0.80 -11.88 -5.67
CA SER A 70 0.92 -10.43 -5.83
C SER A 70 1.77 -10.03 -7.03
N GLU A 71 1.49 -8.83 -7.56
CA GLU A 71 2.20 -8.21 -8.68
C GLU A 71 2.42 -6.71 -8.41
N GLN A 72 3.58 -6.18 -8.80
CA GLN A 72 3.83 -4.74 -8.82
C GLN A 72 3.13 -4.10 -10.02
N THR A 73 1.90 -3.62 -9.83
CA THR A 73 1.03 -3.07 -10.88
C THR A 73 1.40 -1.65 -11.30
N SER A 74 2.22 -0.94 -10.54
CA SER A 74 2.80 0.36 -10.94
C SER A 74 4.14 0.64 -10.23
N HIS A 75 5.02 1.43 -10.84
CA HIS A 75 6.34 1.80 -10.27
C HIS A 75 6.47 3.30 -9.98
N HIS A 76 5.84 4.16 -10.79
CA HIS A 76 5.72 5.60 -10.56
C HIS A 76 4.24 6.03 -10.70
N PRO A 77 3.51 6.27 -9.59
CA PRO A 77 3.87 5.95 -8.21
C PRO A 77 3.94 4.43 -7.96
N PRO A 78 4.71 3.96 -6.96
CA PRO A 78 4.81 2.53 -6.66
C PRO A 78 3.48 2.00 -6.14
N LYS A 79 2.95 0.94 -6.75
CA LYS A 79 1.74 0.23 -6.31
C LYS A 79 1.87 -1.27 -6.50
N SER A 80 1.50 -2.04 -5.48
CA SER A 80 1.50 -3.51 -5.50
C SER A 80 0.08 -4.03 -5.25
N SER A 81 -0.44 -4.85 -6.15
CA SER A 81 -1.74 -5.52 -5.96
C SER A 81 -1.51 -6.93 -5.46
N TYR A 82 -2.37 -7.40 -4.55
CA TYR A 82 -2.28 -8.73 -3.95
C TYR A 82 -3.65 -9.37 -3.76
N PHE A 83 -3.64 -10.70 -3.80
CA PHE A 83 -4.78 -11.59 -3.62
C PHE A 83 -4.36 -12.69 -2.64
N PHE A 84 -5.25 -13.05 -1.73
CA PHE A 84 -5.14 -14.22 -0.87
C PHE A 84 -6.48 -14.94 -0.77
N MET A 85 -6.46 -16.26 -0.71
CA MET A 85 -7.66 -17.05 -0.46
C MET A 85 -7.35 -18.35 0.29
N ALA A 86 -8.21 -18.71 1.24
CA ALA A 86 -8.26 -20.04 1.86
C ALA A 86 -9.66 -20.63 1.56
N PRO A 87 -9.83 -21.35 0.43
CA PRO A 87 -11.14 -21.73 -0.10
C PRO A 87 -11.97 -22.59 0.87
N GLU A 88 -11.34 -23.56 1.53
CA GLU A 88 -11.97 -24.46 2.50
C GLU A 88 -12.47 -23.74 3.76
N HIS A 89 -11.91 -22.56 4.06
CA HIS A 89 -12.33 -21.69 5.16
C HIS A 89 -13.27 -20.57 4.71
N HIS A 90 -13.60 -20.48 3.42
CA HIS A 90 -14.42 -19.40 2.84
C HIS A 90 -13.83 -17.99 2.99
N ILE A 91 -12.51 -17.85 3.09
CA ILE A 91 -11.82 -16.55 3.26
C ILE A 91 -11.24 -16.11 1.93
N ARG A 92 -11.57 -14.89 1.48
CA ARG A 92 -10.91 -14.19 0.37
C ARG A 92 -10.44 -12.80 0.83
N VAL A 93 -9.25 -12.39 0.40
CA VAL A 93 -8.72 -11.03 0.57
C VAL A 93 -8.20 -10.53 -0.78
N ASP A 94 -8.71 -9.39 -1.24
CA ASP A 94 -8.11 -8.62 -2.33
C ASP A 94 -7.55 -7.32 -1.73
N GLY A 95 -6.40 -6.84 -2.22
CA GLY A 95 -5.77 -5.66 -1.63
C GLY A 95 -4.78 -4.95 -2.55
N THR A 96 -4.52 -3.69 -2.23
CA THR A 96 -3.58 -2.84 -2.93
C THR A 96 -2.72 -2.07 -1.93
N LEU A 97 -1.42 -1.98 -2.21
CA LEU A 97 -0.43 -1.29 -1.38
C LEU A 97 0.06 -0.06 -2.15
N LYS A 98 -0.19 1.13 -1.61
CA LYS A 98 0.21 2.41 -2.22
C LYS A 98 1.11 3.21 -1.26
N PRO A 99 2.41 2.87 -1.14
CA PRO A 99 3.33 3.54 -0.23
C PRO A 99 3.86 4.85 -0.81
N ARG A 100 3.48 5.99 -0.23
CA ARG A 100 4.01 7.31 -0.61
C ARG A 100 5.07 7.78 0.39
N SER A 101 6.33 7.81 -0.04
CA SER A 101 7.44 8.27 0.80
C SER A 101 7.38 9.79 1.03
N LYS A 102 7.73 10.24 2.25
CA LYS A 102 7.91 11.65 2.63
C LYS A 102 9.15 11.81 3.51
N PHE A 103 9.92 12.86 3.26
CA PHE A 103 10.93 13.36 4.20
C PHE A 103 10.30 14.41 5.13
N LEU A 104 10.63 14.37 6.42
CA LEU A 104 10.02 15.16 7.50
C LEU A 104 11.12 15.67 8.47
N GLY A 105 12.25 16.15 7.93
CA GLY A 105 13.40 16.57 8.73
C GLY A 105 14.08 15.39 9.41
N ASN A 106 14.11 15.35 10.75
CA ASN A 106 14.66 14.20 11.49
C ASN A 106 13.70 12.98 11.53
N SER A 107 12.92 12.78 10.48
CA SER A 107 12.06 11.62 10.26
C SER A 107 11.84 11.39 8.76
N ALA A 108 11.69 10.13 8.35
CA ALA A 108 11.09 9.75 7.08
C ALA A 108 9.80 8.97 7.35
N ALA A 109 8.82 9.10 6.46
CA ALA A 109 7.56 8.38 6.55
C ALA A 109 7.23 7.66 5.23
N SER A 110 6.56 6.52 5.33
CA SER A 110 5.78 5.93 4.24
C SER A 110 4.32 6.11 4.61
N MET A 111 3.64 7.03 3.90
CA MET A 111 2.19 7.15 3.98
C MET A 111 1.57 5.92 3.30
N MET A 112 0.64 5.25 3.96
CA MET A 112 0.09 3.98 3.49
C MET A 112 -1.31 4.19 2.91
N GLU A 113 -1.35 4.67 1.67
CA GLU A 113 -2.59 5.00 0.93
C GLU A 113 -3.23 3.76 0.28
N GLY A 114 -3.01 2.59 0.90
CA GLY A 114 -3.53 1.29 0.46
C GLY A 114 -4.85 0.90 1.14
N ILE A 115 -5.47 -0.15 0.61
CA ILE A 115 -6.74 -0.69 1.11
C ILE A 115 -6.80 -2.20 0.89
N SER A 116 -7.51 -2.89 1.78
CA SER A 116 -7.76 -4.33 1.72
C SER A 116 -9.26 -4.59 1.88
N TYR A 117 -9.78 -5.54 1.11
CA TYR A 117 -11.14 -6.06 1.24
C TYR A 117 -11.07 -7.54 1.61
N LEU A 118 -11.34 -7.84 2.88
CA LEU A 118 -11.57 -9.19 3.39
C LEU A 118 -13.05 -9.53 3.17
N ARG A 119 -13.34 -10.73 2.63
CA ARG A 119 -14.71 -11.23 2.46
C ARG A 119 -14.86 -12.64 3.03
N PHE A 120 -15.98 -12.88 3.70
CA PHE A 120 -16.42 -14.21 4.12
C PHE A 120 -17.46 -14.74 3.15
N MET A 121 -17.06 -15.74 2.35
CA MET A 121 -17.79 -16.19 1.16
C MET A 121 -19.01 -17.06 1.51
N ASN A 122 -19.12 -17.53 2.76
CA ASN A 122 -20.22 -18.36 3.27
C ASN A 122 -21.40 -17.58 3.87
N ARG A 123 -21.30 -16.25 4.02
CA ARG A 123 -22.31 -15.41 4.69
C ARG A 123 -22.37 -14.00 4.12
N GLY A 124 -23.31 -13.19 4.63
CA GLY A 124 -23.57 -11.83 4.15
C GLY A 124 -24.61 -11.77 3.04
N LYS A 125 -25.03 -10.55 2.69
CA LYS A 125 -26.07 -10.24 1.68
C LYS A 125 -25.48 -9.78 0.34
N SER A 126 -24.21 -9.38 0.32
CA SER A 126 -23.53 -8.99 -0.92
C SER A 126 -23.25 -10.21 -1.81
N LYS A 127 -23.19 -10.00 -3.14
CA LYS A 127 -22.86 -11.07 -4.11
C LYS A 127 -21.46 -11.67 -3.90
N GLY A 128 -20.55 -10.94 -3.27
CA GLY A 128 -19.20 -11.39 -2.93
C GLY A 128 -19.03 -11.87 -1.48
N GLY A 129 -20.13 -12.06 -0.75
CA GLY A 129 -20.11 -12.40 0.69
C GLY A 129 -20.00 -11.18 1.60
N GLU A 130 -19.85 -11.41 2.90
CA GLU A 130 -19.79 -10.36 3.92
C GLU A 130 -18.46 -9.60 3.85
N LYS A 131 -18.52 -8.29 3.57
CA LYS A 131 -17.35 -7.47 3.22
C LYS A 131 -16.83 -6.65 4.40
N TYR A 132 -15.52 -6.73 4.64
CA TYR A 132 -14.75 -5.97 5.60
C TYR A 132 -13.69 -5.14 4.86
N ILE A 133 -13.64 -3.84 5.14
CA ILE A 133 -12.74 -2.86 4.52
C ILE A 133 -11.67 -2.48 5.55
N LEU A 134 -10.39 -2.61 5.20
CA LEU A 134 -9.26 -2.37 6.11
C LEU A 134 -8.24 -1.43 5.46
N THR A 135 -7.82 -0.39 6.17
CA THR A 135 -6.69 0.48 5.79
C THR A 135 -5.43 0.13 6.58
N GLN A 136 -4.32 0.85 6.36
CA GLN A 136 -3.07 0.63 7.09
C GLN A 136 -2.62 1.92 7.80
N PRO A 137 -2.03 1.84 9.02
CA PRO A 137 -1.35 2.97 9.64
C PRO A 137 -0.10 3.36 8.86
N ASN A 138 0.35 4.60 9.05
CA ASN A 138 1.56 5.11 8.40
C ASN A 138 2.82 4.58 9.11
N MET A 139 3.90 4.40 8.36
CA MET A 139 5.17 3.87 8.89
C MET A 139 6.20 5.00 9.02
N TYR A 140 6.82 5.14 10.19
CA TYR A 140 7.78 6.21 10.48
C TYR A 140 9.17 5.64 10.83
N ALA A 141 10.20 6.16 10.18
CA ALA A 141 11.59 6.08 10.61
C ALA A 141 11.96 7.39 11.30
N ARG A 142 12.09 7.36 12.63
CA ARG A 142 12.48 8.50 13.48
C ARG A 142 14.00 8.52 13.67
N GLY A 143 14.60 9.70 13.82
CA GLY A 143 16.02 9.82 14.19
C GLY A 143 16.97 9.45 13.04
N ILE A 144 16.62 9.84 11.81
CA ILE A 144 17.39 9.52 10.59
C ILE A 144 18.57 10.47 10.34
N LEU A 145 18.61 11.62 11.01
CA LEU A 145 19.74 12.56 11.00
C LEU A 145 20.39 12.69 12.38
N PHE A 146 19.58 12.70 13.45
CA PHE A 146 20.05 12.93 14.81
C PHE A 146 19.41 11.96 15.81
N GLY A 147 20.25 11.31 16.62
CA GLY A 147 19.86 10.33 17.63
C GLY A 147 19.81 8.89 17.11
N LYS A 148 19.24 7.98 17.89
CA LYS A 148 19.13 6.56 17.51
C LYS A 148 17.89 6.32 16.64
N MET A 149 18.09 5.77 15.45
CA MET A 149 17.00 5.39 14.54
C MET A 149 15.96 4.49 15.21
N LYS A 150 14.67 4.78 15.01
CA LYS A 150 13.55 3.96 15.49
C LYS A 150 12.46 3.82 14.44
N TYR A 151 11.79 2.67 14.44
CA TYR A 151 10.59 2.39 13.66
C TYR A 151 9.36 2.58 14.54
N GLU A 152 8.38 3.35 14.06
CA GLU A 152 7.05 3.48 14.66
C GLU A 152 5.97 3.21 13.60
N LEU A 153 4.81 2.72 14.05
CA LEU A 153 3.54 2.87 13.33
C LEU A 153 2.82 4.09 13.89
N GLY A 154 2.12 4.82 13.04
CA GLY A 154 1.47 6.08 13.38
C GLY A 154 0.12 6.31 12.71
N ASP A 155 -0.59 7.30 13.25
CA ASP A 155 -1.87 7.82 12.80
C ASP A 155 -3.04 6.82 12.87
N HIS A 156 -4.18 7.22 12.30
CA HIS A 156 -5.40 6.44 12.31
C HIS A 156 -5.43 5.41 11.18
N SER A 157 -5.96 4.24 11.50
CA SER A 157 -6.40 3.22 10.56
C SER A 157 -7.82 2.77 10.93
N PHE A 158 -8.56 2.18 9.99
CA PHE A 158 -9.90 1.70 10.26
C PHE A 158 -10.12 0.27 9.75
N VAL A 159 -11.07 -0.40 10.40
CA VAL A 159 -11.75 -1.59 9.87
C VAL A 159 -13.24 -1.27 9.84
N ARG A 160 -13.94 -1.53 8.73
CA ARG A 160 -15.40 -1.32 8.60
C ARG A 160 -16.08 -2.53 8.01
N CYS A 161 -17.26 -2.87 8.51
CA CYS A 161 -18.18 -3.84 7.93
C CYS A 161 -19.53 -3.13 7.68
N PRO A 162 -19.71 -2.49 6.50
CA PRO A 162 -20.88 -1.64 6.23
C PRO A 162 -22.23 -2.37 6.32
N GLU A 163 -22.28 -3.66 5.96
CA GLU A 163 -23.52 -4.43 6.01
C GLU A 163 -24.08 -4.52 7.44
N ASN A 164 -23.23 -4.92 8.39
CA ASN A 164 -23.58 -4.95 9.80
C ASN A 164 -23.68 -3.54 10.40
N GLY A 165 -22.92 -2.58 9.86
CA GLY A 165 -22.82 -1.21 10.39
C GLY A 165 -21.86 -1.16 11.58
N LEU A 166 -20.78 -1.92 11.52
CA LEU A 166 -19.76 -2.00 12.56
C LEU A 166 -18.45 -1.39 12.05
N ALA A 167 -17.78 -0.62 12.89
CA ALA A 167 -16.48 -0.05 12.59
C ALA A 167 -15.55 -0.05 13.80
N ALA A 168 -14.24 -0.18 13.53
CA ALA A 168 -13.19 0.18 14.44
C ALA A 168 -12.42 1.37 13.87
N ASP A 169 -12.15 2.35 14.74
CA ASP A 169 -11.17 3.41 14.50
C ASP A 169 -9.99 3.16 15.46
N ILE A 170 -8.78 3.07 14.91
CA ILE A 170 -7.58 2.59 15.61
C ILE A 170 -6.42 3.56 15.38
N GLU A 171 -6.10 4.32 16.42
CA GLU A 171 -4.97 5.23 16.53
C GLU A 171 -3.70 4.45 16.90
N PHE A 172 -2.73 4.39 15.98
CA PHE A 172 -1.38 3.93 16.26
C PHE A 172 -0.58 5.11 16.82
N LYS A 173 -0.15 5.00 18.09
CA LYS A 173 0.38 6.15 18.83
C LYS A 173 1.89 6.27 18.65
N THR A 174 2.32 7.27 17.88
CA THR A 174 3.72 7.69 17.84
C THR A 174 4.11 8.40 19.13
N LYS A 175 5.38 8.35 19.54
CA LYS A 175 5.83 9.05 20.75
C LYS A 175 6.00 10.55 20.50
N GLY A 176 5.20 11.36 21.20
CA GLY A 176 5.35 12.81 21.25
C GLY A 176 6.57 13.29 22.05
N TRP A 177 6.95 14.56 21.85
CA TRP A 177 8.11 15.18 22.50
C TRP A 177 7.95 15.24 24.02
N VAL A 178 6.78 15.68 24.51
CA VAL A 178 6.49 15.91 25.93
C VAL A 178 6.29 14.61 26.72
N GLY A 179 6.02 13.49 26.04
CA GLY A 179 5.78 12.20 26.68
C GLY A 179 5.16 11.17 25.74
N GLY A 180 4.91 9.97 26.28
CA GLY A 180 4.28 8.86 25.58
C GLY A 180 5.12 7.58 25.54
N THR A 181 4.43 6.46 25.31
CA THR A 181 5.00 5.12 25.26
C THR A 181 5.03 4.63 23.82
N TYR A 182 6.16 4.07 23.39
CA TYR A 182 6.29 3.51 22.04
C TYR A 182 5.30 2.37 21.80
N ASN A 183 4.88 2.25 20.54
CA ASN A 183 4.06 1.15 20.00
C ASN A 183 2.67 1.00 20.64
N ALA A 184 2.18 2.00 21.38
CA ALA A 184 0.86 1.96 21.96
C ALA A 184 -0.24 2.08 20.87
N ILE A 185 -1.41 1.49 21.15
CA ILE A 185 -2.63 1.72 20.38
C ILE A 185 -3.74 2.28 21.28
N GLY A 186 -4.62 3.07 20.69
CA GLY A 186 -5.94 3.38 21.22
C GLY A 186 -6.99 3.18 20.14
N GLY A 187 -8.23 2.92 20.52
CA GLY A 187 -9.31 2.80 19.54
C GLY A 187 -10.64 2.40 20.17
N VAL A 188 -11.67 2.36 19.33
CA VAL A 188 -13.02 1.95 19.72
C VAL A 188 -13.68 1.13 18.63
N ILE A 189 -14.44 0.11 19.02
CA ILE A 189 -15.41 -0.58 18.15
C ILE A 189 -16.78 0.06 18.39
N LYS A 190 -17.42 0.53 17.33
CA LYS A 190 -18.72 1.24 17.37
C LYS A 190 -19.73 0.64 16.40
N ASN A 191 -21.00 0.78 16.73
CA ASN A 191 -22.11 0.65 15.80
C ASN A 191 -22.31 1.99 15.07
N GLU A 192 -22.00 2.05 13.78
CA GLU A 192 -22.08 3.28 12.97
C GLU A 192 -23.52 3.78 12.74
N LYS A 193 -24.53 2.91 12.90
CA LYS A 193 -25.95 3.26 12.73
C LYS A 193 -26.55 3.93 13.97
N THR A 194 -25.98 3.71 15.15
CA THR A 194 -26.46 4.29 16.43
C THR A 194 -25.46 5.23 17.11
N GLY A 195 -24.19 5.21 16.70
CA GLY A 195 -23.09 5.88 17.41
C GLY A 195 -22.66 5.19 18.70
N GLU A 196 -23.24 4.03 19.05
CA GLU A 196 -22.92 3.31 20.28
C GLU A 196 -21.51 2.70 20.23
N THR A 197 -20.65 3.08 21.18
CA THR A 197 -19.37 2.40 21.41
C THR A 197 -19.59 1.09 22.16
N LEU A 198 -19.22 -0.03 21.52
CA LEU A 198 -19.36 -1.39 22.04
C LEU A 198 -18.12 -1.83 22.81
N PHE A 199 -16.93 -1.47 22.33
CA PHE A 199 -15.66 -1.82 22.97
C PHE A 199 -14.61 -0.72 22.88
N GLU A 200 -13.74 -0.65 23.89
CA GLU A 200 -12.49 0.11 23.90
C GLU A 200 -11.30 -0.82 23.58
N LEU A 201 -10.35 -0.33 22.76
CA LEU A 201 -9.12 -1.03 22.38
C LEU A 201 -7.91 -0.31 23.00
N SER A 202 -7.02 -1.05 23.66
CA SER A 202 -5.81 -0.49 24.28
C SER A 202 -4.69 -1.51 24.44
N GLY A 203 -3.43 -1.07 24.46
CA GLY A 203 -2.25 -1.92 24.65
C GLY A 203 -1.15 -1.55 23.66
N PHE A 204 -0.36 -2.52 23.23
CA PHE A 204 0.80 -2.31 22.36
C PHE A 204 0.77 -3.22 21.13
N TRP A 205 0.88 -2.68 19.92
CA TRP A 205 0.86 -3.48 18.68
C TRP A 205 2.05 -4.43 18.54
N SER A 206 3.10 -4.24 19.36
CA SER A 206 4.24 -5.14 19.49
C SER A 206 4.30 -5.86 20.85
N GLY A 207 3.17 -6.02 21.53
CA GLY A 207 3.06 -6.71 22.82
C GLY A 207 1.63 -7.17 23.11
N GLU A 208 1.19 -7.07 24.37
CA GLU A 208 -0.20 -7.35 24.73
C GLU A 208 -1.14 -6.22 24.25
N MET A 209 -2.22 -6.61 23.58
CA MET A 209 -3.37 -5.80 23.23
C MET A 209 -4.62 -6.34 23.91
N THR A 210 -5.47 -5.42 24.36
CA THR A 210 -6.63 -5.71 25.21
C THR A 210 -7.87 -5.03 24.69
N ILE A 211 -9.01 -5.67 24.91
CA ILE A 211 -10.34 -5.17 24.57
C ILE A 211 -11.19 -5.10 25.84
N LYS A 212 -11.91 -3.99 26.02
CA LYS A 212 -12.83 -3.76 27.14
C LYS A 212 -14.23 -3.54 26.61
N ASP A 213 -15.18 -4.31 27.12
CA ASP A 213 -16.63 -4.13 26.92
C ASP A 213 -17.10 -2.88 27.66
N THR A 214 -17.83 -1.98 26.97
CA THR A 214 -18.33 -0.73 27.56
C THR A 214 -19.57 -0.90 28.45
N LYS A 215 -20.34 -1.97 28.27
CA LYS A 215 -21.59 -2.26 28.98
C LYS A 215 -21.35 -3.08 30.25
N THR A 216 -20.46 -4.07 30.19
CA THR A 216 -20.09 -4.89 31.35
C THR A 216 -18.85 -4.39 32.09
N GLY A 217 -18.04 -3.54 31.44
CA GLY A 217 -16.73 -3.12 31.95
C GLY A 217 -15.65 -4.22 31.90
N GLN A 218 -15.98 -5.43 31.43
CA GLN A 218 -15.05 -6.55 31.40
C GLN A 218 -13.90 -6.27 30.41
N LYS A 219 -12.66 -6.35 30.92
CA LYS A 219 -11.44 -6.27 30.12
C LYS A 219 -10.85 -7.67 29.91
N LYS A 220 -10.53 -8.02 28.66
CA LYS A 220 -9.88 -9.27 28.26
C LYS A 220 -8.69 -9.00 27.32
N VAL A 221 -7.73 -9.93 27.27
CA VAL A 221 -6.68 -9.92 26.24
C VAL A 221 -7.32 -10.17 24.88
N LEU A 222 -6.97 -9.36 23.89
CA LEU A 222 -7.38 -9.51 22.50
C LEU A 222 -6.34 -10.33 21.72
N PHE A 223 -5.07 -9.96 21.86
CA PHE A 223 -3.92 -10.62 21.24
C PHE A 223 -2.66 -10.31 22.06
N ASP A 224 -1.70 -11.24 22.12
CA ASP A 224 -0.38 -11.00 22.72
C ASP A 224 0.73 -11.35 21.72
N ALA A 225 1.38 -10.32 21.21
CA ALA A 225 2.48 -10.43 20.26
C ALA A 225 3.81 -10.90 20.91
N THR A 226 3.92 -10.96 22.24
CA THR A 226 5.17 -11.37 22.91
C THR A 226 5.38 -12.89 22.88
N HIS A 227 4.30 -13.68 22.85
CA HIS A 227 4.33 -15.14 22.80
C HIS A 227 3.76 -15.72 21.48
N ALA A 228 3.30 -14.87 20.55
CA ALA A 228 2.70 -15.29 19.29
C ALA A 228 3.69 -16.05 18.38
N LYS A 229 3.30 -17.26 17.95
CA LYS A 229 4.03 -18.02 16.92
C LYS A 229 3.35 -17.81 15.58
N HIS A 230 3.99 -17.06 14.69
CA HIS A 230 3.50 -16.88 13.33
C HIS A 230 3.92 -18.06 12.43
N ALA A 231 3.07 -18.41 11.47
CA ALA A 231 3.35 -19.36 10.40
C ALA A 231 3.95 -18.61 9.19
N PRO A 232 5.26 -18.72 8.91
CA PRO A 232 5.84 -18.08 7.73
C PRO A 232 5.29 -18.70 6.43
N PRO A 233 5.13 -17.92 5.35
CA PRO A 233 4.72 -18.45 4.06
C PRO A 233 5.76 -19.41 3.47
N LEU A 234 5.28 -20.47 2.83
CA LEU A 234 6.06 -21.36 1.98
C LEU A 234 6.05 -20.83 0.53
N ALA A 235 7.17 -20.94 -0.15
CA ALA A 235 7.32 -20.57 -1.56
C ALA A 235 8.00 -21.71 -2.33
N ARG A 236 7.88 -21.70 -3.66
CA ARG A 236 8.53 -22.70 -4.53
C ARG A 236 10.06 -22.55 -4.47
N PRO A 237 10.84 -23.63 -4.69
CA PRO A 237 12.29 -23.54 -4.82
C PRO A 237 12.71 -22.45 -5.82
N ILE A 238 13.81 -21.73 -5.53
CA ILE A 238 14.27 -20.59 -6.36
C ILE A 238 14.56 -21.03 -7.80
N GLU A 239 14.94 -22.30 -7.95
CA GLU A 239 15.26 -22.97 -9.20
C GLU A 239 14.00 -23.22 -10.08
N GLU A 240 12.80 -23.26 -9.48
CA GLU A 240 11.50 -23.33 -10.17
C GLU A 240 10.88 -21.94 -10.44
N GLN A 241 11.38 -20.89 -9.79
CA GLN A 241 10.87 -19.52 -9.93
C GLN A 241 11.30 -18.89 -11.26
N GLY A 242 10.45 -18.05 -11.84
CA GLY A 242 10.73 -17.24 -13.04
C GLY A 242 11.56 -15.99 -12.74
N GLU A 243 12.07 -15.33 -13.78
CA GLU A 243 13.04 -14.23 -13.65
C GLU A 243 12.52 -12.96 -12.96
N ARG A 244 11.19 -12.79 -12.88
CA ARG A 244 10.53 -11.67 -12.16
C ARG A 244 9.88 -12.09 -10.84
N GLU A 245 10.03 -13.34 -10.41
CA GLU A 245 9.57 -13.73 -9.06
C GLU A 245 10.56 -13.22 -8.01
N SER A 246 10.07 -12.46 -7.02
CA SER A 246 10.88 -11.61 -6.12
C SER A 246 12.12 -12.29 -5.53
N GLN A 247 12.00 -13.55 -5.08
CA GLN A 247 13.11 -14.23 -4.40
C GLN A 247 14.22 -14.67 -5.37
N ARG A 248 13.88 -15.04 -6.61
CA ARG A 248 14.86 -15.30 -7.68
C ARG A 248 15.43 -13.99 -8.21
N LEU A 249 14.59 -13.00 -8.50
CA LEU A 249 14.99 -11.70 -9.03
C LEU A 249 16.05 -11.02 -8.15
N TRP A 250 15.77 -10.93 -6.84
CA TRP A 250 16.64 -10.24 -5.89
C TRP A 250 17.70 -11.13 -5.24
N ARG A 251 17.86 -12.40 -5.68
CA ARG A 251 18.71 -13.42 -5.01
C ARG A 251 20.12 -12.91 -4.71
N SER A 252 20.84 -12.40 -5.71
CA SER A 252 22.21 -11.90 -5.56
C SER A 252 22.31 -10.71 -4.60
N THR A 253 21.38 -9.75 -4.73
CA THR A 253 21.31 -8.56 -3.86
C THR A 253 21.09 -8.98 -2.40
N VAL A 254 20.14 -9.90 -2.15
CA VAL A 254 19.82 -10.41 -0.82
C VAL A 254 20.99 -11.22 -0.23
N GLN A 255 21.66 -12.05 -1.03
CA GLN A 255 22.86 -12.79 -0.60
C GLN A 255 24.00 -11.85 -0.19
N ALA A 256 24.28 -10.80 -0.95
CA ALA A 256 25.29 -9.80 -0.61
C ALA A 256 24.92 -9.02 0.68
N VAL A 257 23.65 -8.62 0.84
CA VAL A 257 23.14 -8.00 2.09
C VAL A 257 23.30 -8.93 3.30
N HIS A 258 23.10 -10.25 3.14
CA HIS A 258 23.35 -11.22 4.21
C HIS A 258 24.85 -11.39 4.52
N ALA A 259 25.72 -11.32 3.51
CA ALA A 259 27.19 -11.31 3.68
C ALA A 259 27.74 -10.00 4.26
N ARG A 260 26.91 -8.93 4.33
CA ARG A 260 27.31 -7.54 4.61
C ARG A 260 28.25 -6.94 3.54
N ASP A 261 28.19 -7.49 2.33
CA ASP A 261 28.89 -6.94 1.17
C ASP A 261 28.04 -5.83 0.55
N HIS A 262 28.26 -4.59 1.02
CA HIS A 262 27.47 -3.43 0.60
C HIS A 262 27.82 -2.96 -0.82
N GLU A 263 29.03 -3.24 -1.32
CA GLU A 263 29.45 -2.90 -2.70
C GLU A 263 28.77 -3.84 -3.70
N VAL A 264 28.82 -5.15 -3.48
CA VAL A 264 28.13 -6.13 -4.34
C VAL A 264 26.61 -5.99 -4.21
N ALA A 265 26.07 -5.75 -3.01
CA ALA A 265 24.63 -5.49 -2.84
C ALA A 265 24.16 -4.27 -3.65
N THR A 266 24.94 -3.19 -3.66
CA THR A 266 24.63 -1.98 -4.45
C THR A 266 24.76 -2.25 -5.95
N THR A 267 25.77 -3.01 -6.36
CA THR A 267 26.04 -3.36 -7.76
C THR A 267 24.96 -4.28 -8.34
N GLU A 268 24.56 -5.33 -7.62
CA GLU A 268 23.50 -6.25 -8.05
C GLU A 268 22.12 -5.56 -8.07
N LYS A 269 21.86 -4.66 -7.10
CA LYS A 269 20.65 -3.83 -7.09
C LYS A 269 20.61 -2.89 -8.31
N ALA A 270 21.72 -2.22 -8.62
CA ALA A 270 21.82 -1.30 -9.75
C ALA A 270 21.47 -1.99 -11.07
N LYS A 271 22.05 -3.17 -11.35
CA LYS A 271 21.76 -3.98 -12.56
C LYS A 271 20.26 -4.23 -12.78
N ILE A 272 19.51 -4.47 -11.70
CA ILE A 272 18.07 -4.72 -11.75
C ILE A 272 17.29 -3.42 -12.05
N GLU A 273 17.69 -2.30 -11.43
CA GLU A 273 17.06 -0.99 -11.61
C GLU A 273 17.39 -0.34 -12.97
N ASP A 274 18.62 -0.51 -13.47
CA ASP A 274 19.05 -0.01 -14.79
C ASP A 274 18.34 -0.74 -15.93
N ARG A 275 18.24 -2.07 -15.87
CA ARG A 275 17.38 -2.84 -16.78
C ARG A 275 15.93 -2.34 -16.72
N GLN A 276 15.41 -2.01 -15.54
CA GLN A 276 14.04 -1.49 -15.43
C GLN A 276 13.88 -0.06 -16.01
N ARG A 277 14.92 0.80 -15.95
CA ARG A 277 14.97 2.09 -16.66
C ARG A 277 14.94 1.88 -18.18
N GLU A 278 15.80 1.01 -18.72
CA GLU A 278 15.85 0.68 -20.15
C GLU A 278 14.50 0.16 -20.68
N GLU A 279 13.88 -0.76 -19.94
CA GLU A 279 12.54 -1.27 -20.23
C GLU A 279 11.41 -0.24 -20.12
N ALA A 280 11.59 0.81 -19.32
CA ALA A 280 10.63 1.91 -19.23
C ALA A 280 10.74 2.82 -20.45
N LYS A 281 11.96 3.29 -20.76
CA LYS A 281 12.25 4.07 -21.95
C LYS A 281 11.81 3.36 -23.23
N ARG A 282 12.12 2.07 -23.39
CA ARG A 282 11.70 1.30 -24.57
C ARG A 282 10.18 1.15 -24.71
N ARG A 283 9.44 1.14 -23.60
CA ARG A 283 7.96 1.14 -23.64
C ARG A 283 7.39 2.48 -24.06
N GLU A 284 7.99 3.58 -23.58
CA GLU A 284 7.66 4.95 -23.97
C GLU A 284 7.95 5.20 -25.46
N GLU A 285 9.15 4.83 -25.94
CA GLU A 285 9.56 4.92 -27.36
C GLU A 285 8.63 4.15 -28.32
N LEU A 286 7.96 3.10 -27.83
CA LEU A 286 7.00 2.28 -28.60
C LEU A 286 5.54 2.68 -28.36
N GLY A 287 5.24 3.62 -27.46
CA GLY A 287 3.87 3.99 -27.07
C GLY A 287 3.10 2.88 -26.36
N VAL A 288 3.79 1.93 -25.69
CA VAL A 288 3.19 0.73 -25.09
C VAL A 288 2.99 0.91 -23.58
N GLU A 289 1.74 1.08 -23.16
CA GLU A 289 1.36 1.02 -21.74
C GLU A 289 1.66 -0.36 -21.12
N TRP A 290 2.11 -0.35 -19.86
CA TRP A 290 2.23 -1.60 -19.09
C TRP A 290 0.84 -2.11 -18.67
N LYS A 291 0.59 -3.40 -18.91
CA LYS A 291 -0.60 -4.12 -18.44
C LYS A 291 -0.14 -5.24 -17.49
N PRO A 292 -0.59 -5.26 -16.22
CA PRO A 292 -0.29 -6.34 -15.30
C PRO A 292 -0.69 -7.71 -15.86
N LYS A 293 0.09 -8.76 -15.54
CA LYS A 293 -0.13 -10.12 -16.04
C LYS A 293 -1.17 -10.89 -15.23
N LEU A 294 -1.19 -10.70 -13.91
CA LEU A 294 -1.99 -11.50 -12.97
C LEU A 294 -3.27 -10.78 -12.50
N PHE A 295 -3.34 -9.46 -12.70
CA PHE A 295 -4.45 -8.61 -12.24
C PHE A 295 -5.08 -7.84 -13.40
N ARG A 296 -6.42 -7.69 -13.36
CA ARG A 296 -7.20 -6.85 -14.29
C ARG A 296 -7.75 -5.62 -13.56
N ARG A 297 -8.28 -4.64 -14.30
CA ARG A 297 -9.04 -3.53 -13.69
C ARG A 297 -10.27 -4.06 -12.96
N VAL A 298 -10.60 -3.41 -11.85
CA VAL A 298 -11.84 -3.62 -11.07
C VAL A 298 -13.05 -3.30 -11.97
N ASP A 299 -14.08 -4.15 -11.93
CA ASP A 299 -15.34 -3.96 -12.67
C ASP A 299 -16.43 -3.37 -11.77
N SER A 300 -16.37 -2.06 -11.55
CA SER A 300 -17.25 -1.29 -10.66
C SER A 300 -18.66 -1.01 -11.22
N ARG A 301 -19.14 -1.82 -12.18
CA ARG A 301 -20.49 -1.67 -12.72
C ARG A 301 -21.55 -1.98 -11.64
N PRO A 302 -22.61 -1.16 -11.51
CA PRO A 302 -23.64 -1.36 -10.48
C PRO A 302 -24.27 -2.77 -10.51
N GLY A 303 -24.42 -3.37 -9.34
CA GLY A 303 -24.86 -4.75 -9.17
C GLY A 303 -23.77 -5.80 -9.48
N GLY A 304 -22.52 -5.42 -9.70
CA GLY A 304 -21.38 -6.35 -9.81
C GLY A 304 -21.01 -7.03 -8.49
N THR A 305 -19.99 -7.90 -8.51
CA THR A 305 -19.34 -8.41 -7.29
C THR A 305 -18.30 -7.44 -6.73
N GLU A 306 -17.90 -6.44 -7.52
CA GLU A 306 -16.78 -5.52 -7.32
C GLU A 306 -17.25 -4.05 -7.15
N GLU A 307 -18.56 -3.86 -6.91
CA GLU A 307 -19.17 -2.56 -6.65
C GLU A 307 -18.69 -1.98 -5.30
N GLY A 308 -18.19 -0.75 -5.31
CA GLY A 308 -17.60 -0.11 -4.13
C GLY A 308 -16.24 -0.71 -3.76
N GLU A 309 -15.42 -1.02 -4.76
CA GLU A 309 -14.04 -1.57 -4.63
C GLU A 309 -13.03 -0.87 -5.56
N GLU A 310 -13.40 0.30 -6.10
CA GLU A 310 -12.65 1.08 -7.10
C GLU A 310 -11.24 1.43 -6.61
N ASP A 311 -11.11 1.67 -5.30
CA ASP A 311 -9.86 1.99 -4.61
C ASP A 311 -8.77 0.91 -4.76
N LEU A 312 -9.13 -0.34 -5.02
CA LEU A 312 -8.16 -1.40 -5.35
C LEU A 312 -7.38 -1.10 -6.63
N GLU A 313 -8.00 -0.41 -7.59
CA GLU A 313 -7.63 -0.22 -9.00
C GLU A 313 -7.49 -1.49 -9.85
N TRP A 314 -6.98 -2.57 -9.24
CA TRP A 314 -6.71 -3.85 -9.87
C TRP A 314 -7.11 -5.00 -8.95
N ILE A 315 -7.74 -6.02 -9.51
CA ILE A 315 -8.19 -7.26 -8.83
C ILE A 315 -7.70 -8.48 -9.60
N ILE A 316 -7.65 -9.66 -8.95
CA ILE A 316 -7.12 -10.87 -9.57
C ILE A 316 -7.85 -11.20 -10.89
N ASN A 317 -7.11 -11.55 -11.94
CA ASN A 317 -7.66 -11.64 -13.30
C ASN A 317 -8.70 -12.77 -13.45
N ALA A 318 -8.49 -13.91 -12.76
CA ALA A 318 -9.39 -15.06 -12.83
C ALA A 318 -10.74 -14.83 -12.13
N HIS A 319 -11.82 -15.27 -12.79
CA HIS A 319 -13.17 -15.25 -12.22
C HIS A 319 -13.38 -16.40 -11.22
N LEU A 320 -13.15 -16.12 -9.94
CA LEU A 320 -13.43 -17.01 -8.82
C LEU A 320 -14.87 -16.82 -8.35
N ASP A 321 -15.76 -17.74 -8.74
CA ASP A 321 -17.18 -17.75 -8.35
C ASP A 321 -17.31 -18.07 -6.84
N PRO A 322 -17.93 -17.20 -6.01
CA PRO A 322 -18.13 -17.44 -4.59
C PRO A 322 -18.92 -18.72 -4.25
N LYS A 323 -19.65 -19.31 -5.21
CA LYS A 323 -20.47 -20.52 -5.02
C LYS A 323 -19.81 -21.81 -5.50
N ALA A 324 -18.63 -21.71 -6.12
CA ALA A 324 -17.87 -22.90 -6.53
C ALA A 324 -17.36 -23.68 -5.30
N SER A 325 -17.14 -24.97 -5.46
CA SER A 325 -16.54 -25.80 -4.41
C SER A 325 -15.10 -25.34 -4.09
N PRO A 326 -14.59 -25.61 -2.87
CA PRO A 326 -13.20 -25.33 -2.53
C PRO A 326 -12.22 -25.95 -3.53
N GLN A 327 -12.52 -27.15 -4.05
CA GLN A 327 -11.70 -27.85 -5.04
C GLN A 327 -11.62 -27.09 -6.37
N GLU A 328 -12.76 -26.68 -6.94
CA GLU A 328 -12.79 -25.86 -8.17
C GLU A 328 -12.12 -24.49 -7.98
N LEU A 329 -12.19 -23.92 -6.77
CA LEU A 329 -11.50 -22.68 -6.42
C LEU A 329 -9.98 -22.88 -6.35
N VAL A 330 -9.51 -23.97 -5.73
CA VAL A 330 -8.09 -24.34 -5.70
C VAL A 330 -7.55 -24.58 -7.12
N GLU A 331 -8.24 -25.36 -7.94
CA GLU A 331 -7.85 -25.60 -9.35
C GLU A 331 -7.73 -24.29 -10.13
N LYS A 332 -8.72 -23.39 -9.98
CA LYS A 332 -8.68 -22.06 -10.63
C LYS A 332 -7.51 -21.23 -10.11
N ILE A 333 -7.28 -21.15 -8.80
CA ILE A 333 -6.16 -20.39 -8.20
C ILE A 333 -4.80 -20.90 -8.71
N LEU A 334 -4.58 -22.22 -8.70
CA LEU A 334 -3.35 -22.85 -9.17
C LEU A 334 -3.13 -22.71 -10.68
N SER A 335 -4.18 -22.35 -11.44
CA SER A 335 -4.07 -22.02 -12.88
C SER A 335 -3.70 -20.56 -13.17
N ILE A 336 -3.69 -19.66 -12.17
CA ILE A 336 -3.33 -18.25 -12.34
C ILE A 336 -1.82 -18.07 -12.45
N ALA A 337 -1.11 -18.71 -11.51
CA ALA A 337 0.34 -18.65 -11.39
C ALA A 337 0.86 -19.90 -10.65
N PRO A 338 2.09 -20.37 -10.91
CA PRO A 338 2.73 -21.39 -10.09
C PRO A 338 2.94 -20.93 -8.64
N ILE A 339 2.37 -21.68 -7.69
CA ILE A 339 2.38 -21.39 -6.24
C ILE A 339 2.97 -22.55 -5.43
N LEU A 340 2.68 -23.80 -5.80
CA LEU A 340 3.14 -25.01 -5.12
C LEU A 340 4.40 -25.60 -5.81
N PRO A 341 5.32 -26.25 -5.07
CA PRO A 341 6.49 -26.90 -5.65
C PRO A 341 6.12 -27.94 -6.72
N GLY A 342 6.92 -28.06 -7.77
CA GLY A 342 6.67 -28.96 -8.89
C GLY A 342 5.55 -28.51 -9.85
N GLN A 343 4.88 -27.37 -9.61
CA GLN A 343 4.08 -26.73 -10.65
C GLN A 343 5.01 -26.25 -11.77
N GLY A 344 4.94 -26.91 -12.93
CA GLY A 344 5.62 -26.47 -14.13
C GLY A 344 5.21 -25.05 -14.54
N ALA A 345 6.11 -24.35 -15.24
CA ALA A 345 5.82 -23.03 -15.76
C ALA A 345 4.56 -23.07 -16.65
N LEU A 346 3.58 -22.23 -16.35
CA LEU A 346 2.43 -22.02 -17.22
C LEU A 346 2.97 -21.49 -18.57
N THR A 347 2.76 -22.24 -19.64
CA THR A 347 3.04 -21.74 -20.99
C THR A 347 2.20 -20.48 -21.19
N GLU A 348 2.82 -19.40 -21.67
CA GLU A 348 2.10 -18.15 -21.94
C GLU A 348 1.08 -18.40 -23.06
N ARG A 349 -0.15 -18.73 -22.65
CA ARG A 349 -1.31 -18.73 -23.53
C ARG A 349 -1.62 -17.28 -23.85
N GLU A 350 -1.02 -16.79 -24.93
CA GLU A 350 -1.47 -15.54 -25.57
C GLU A 350 -3.00 -15.55 -25.63
N PRO A 351 -3.67 -14.46 -25.20
CA PRO A 351 -5.12 -14.41 -25.24
C PRO A 351 -5.54 -14.52 -26.71
N LYS A 352 -6.13 -15.66 -27.08
CA LYS A 352 -6.74 -15.84 -28.39
C LYS A 352 -7.81 -14.76 -28.55
N HIS A 353 -7.50 -13.71 -29.32
CA HIS A 353 -8.50 -12.77 -29.76
C HIS A 353 -9.63 -13.54 -30.43
N GLN A 354 -10.80 -13.53 -29.80
CA GLN A 354 -12.02 -13.90 -30.48
C GLN A 354 -12.27 -12.80 -31.52
N SER A 355 -11.88 -13.08 -32.76
CA SER A 355 -12.28 -12.26 -33.90
C SER A 355 -13.80 -12.35 -34.03
N GLU A 356 -14.50 -11.27 -33.69
CA GLU A 356 -15.91 -11.14 -34.02
C GLU A 356 -16.08 -11.30 -35.55
N PRO A 357 -17.13 -12.00 -36.02
CA PRO A 357 -17.32 -12.22 -37.44
C PRO A 357 -17.60 -10.89 -38.15
N ALA A 358 -16.86 -10.61 -39.22
CA ALA A 358 -17.03 -9.39 -40.00
C ALA A 358 -18.42 -9.38 -40.68
N THR A 359 -19.29 -8.45 -40.28
CA THR A 359 -20.59 -8.24 -40.91
C THR A 359 -20.40 -7.61 -42.30
N GLU A 360 -20.69 -8.36 -43.36
CA GLU A 360 -20.68 -7.83 -44.73
C GLU A 360 -21.72 -6.71 -44.90
N SER A 361 -21.28 -5.51 -45.25
CA SER A 361 -22.14 -4.39 -45.62
C SER A 361 -22.18 -4.22 -47.14
N GLN A 362 -23.36 -4.42 -47.73
CA GLN A 362 -23.57 -4.23 -49.17
C GLN A 362 -23.57 -2.73 -49.55
N PRO A 363 -23.06 -2.35 -50.73
CA PRO A 363 -22.98 -0.95 -51.15
C PRO A 363 -24.35 -0.41 -51.62
N PRO A 364 -24.77 0.81 -51.21
CA PRO A 364 -25.96 1.46 -51.75
C PRO A 364 -25.71 2.00 -53.17
N ALA A 365 -26.75 1.94 -54.01
CA ALA A 365 -26.68 2.38 -55.41
C ALA A 365 -26.72 3.91 -55.58
N ALA A 366 -26.12 4.41 -56.66
CA ALA A 366 -26.06 5.84 -56.96
C ALA A 366 -27.30 6.37 -57.71
N GLN A 367 -27.74 7.57 -57.34
CA GLN A 367 -28.59 8.44 -58.18
C GLN A 367 -28.01 9.87 -58.24
N LYS A 368 -28.42 10.66 -59.24
CA LYS A 368 -27.78 11.90 -59.67
C LYS A 368 -28.68 13.15 -59.48
N ASN A 369 -28.05 14.31 -59.70
CA ASN A 369 -28.61 15.66 -59.88
C ASN A 369 -28.88 16.44 -58.58
N ALA A 370 -28.75 17.77 -58.53
CA ALA A 370 -27.98 18.76 -59.34
C ALA A 370 -28.05 20.13 -58.62
N GLY A 371 -27.10 21.05 -58.84
CA GLY A 371 -27.27 22.47 -58.45
C GLY A 371 -26.06 23.19 -57.84
N GLU A 372 -25.29 23.87 -58.70
CA GLU A 372 -24.83 25.28 -58.60
C GLU A 372 -24.13 25.92 -57.36
N HIS A 373 -23.12 26.73 -57.71
CA HIS A 373 -22.64 27.99 -57.09
C HIS A 373 -21.86 28.04 -55.74
N LEU A 374 -20.52 28.05 -55.88
CA LEU A 374 -19.58 29.10 -55.44
C LEU A 374 -19.81 29.84 -54.10
N GLN A 375 -18.87 29.68 -53.15
CA GLN A 375 -17.82 30.69 -52.86
C GLN A 375 -16.71 30.11 -51.93
N ALA A 376 -15.64 30.87 -51.68
CA ALA A 376 -14.40 30.33 -51.06
C ALA A 376 -13.80 31.23 -49.96
N SER A 377 -13.41 30.59 -48.86
CA SER A 377 -12.39 31.00 -47.87
C SER A 377 -12.08 29.80 -46.96
N GLY A 378 -10.92 29.68 -46.30
CA GLY A 378 -9.71 30.49 -46.39
C GLY A 378 -8.87 30.38 -45.11
N ASN A 379 -7.62 29.89 -45.25
CA ASN A 379 -6.52 29.86 -44.26
C ASN A 379 -6.45 28.67 -43.27
N LEU A 380 -5.33 27.93 -43.39
CA LEU A 380 -4.61 27.37 -42.23
C LEU A 380 -3.91 28.52 -41.48
N ILE A 381 -3.43 28.28 -40.25
CA ILE A 381 -2.07 28.67 -39.82
C ILE A 381 -1.67 27.90 -38.55
N ASP A 382 -0.38 27.62 -38.44
CA ASP A 382 0.34 26.95 -37.33
C ASP A 382 0.83 27.99 -36.29
N PHE A 383 1.36 27.57 -35.12
CA PHE A 383 2.62 28.09 -34.52
C PHE A 383 2.87 27.61 -33.08
N ASP A 384 4.14 27.32 -32.77
CA ASP A 384 4.70 27.11 -31.43
C ASP A 384 5.68 28.25 -31.07
N SER A 385 5.63 28.78 -29.83
CA SER A 385 6.74 29.46 -29.11
C SER A 385 6.35 30.12 -27.76
N ARG A 386 7.37 30.31 -26.88
CA ARG A 386 7.40 31.16 -25.65
C ARG A 386 8.31 32.40 -25.92
N PRO A 387 8.65 33.35 -25.00
CA PRO A 387 8.38 33.56 -23.55
C PRO A 387 7.79 35.00 -23.32
N PRO A 388 8.05 35.87 -22.28
CA PRO A 388 8.82 35.79 -21.01
C PRO A 388 8.03 36.22 -19.74
N SER A 389 8.40 37.34 -19.08
CA SER A 389 8.03 37.69 -17.68
C SER A 389 8.26 39.19 -17.37
N THR A 390 7.45 39.78 -16.48
CA THR A 390 7.69 41.05 -15.74
C THR A 390 6.93 41.10 -14.40
N ALA A 391 7.42 41.89 -13.44
CA ALA A 391 6.77 42.24 -12.15
C ALA A 391 6.67 43.77 -11.99
N PRO A 392 5.79 44.31 -11.10
CA PRO A 392 6.23 45.27 -10.05
C PRO A 392 5.28 45.27 -8.79
N PRO A 393 5.26 46.30 -7.88
CA PRO A 393 6.27 46.64 -6.87
C PRO A 393 5.68 46.86 -5.43
N GLU A 394 6.50 47.29 -4.46
CA GLU A 394 6.10 47.64 -3.07
C GLU A 394 6.01 49.17 -2.78
N SER A 395 5.19 49.59 -1.79
CA SER A 395 5.57 50.44 -0.61
C SER A 395 4.36 51.10 0.12
N GLN A 396 4.58 51.63 1.33
CA GLN A 396 3.59 52.09 2.36
C GLN A 396 3.47 53.65 2.42
N PRO A 397 2.89 54.38 3.45
CA PRO A 397 2.26 53.99 4.75
C PRO A 397 1.08 54.83 5.33
N SER A 398 0.58 54.40 6.51
CA SER A 398 0.32 55.19 7.76
C SER A 398 -1.10 55.35 8.40
N GLN A 399 -1.19 54.86 9.65
CA GLN A 399 -1.86 55.36 10.89
C GLN A 399 -3.35 55.82 11.00
N THR A 400 -4.07 55.22 11.97
CA THR A 400 -4.97 55.79 13.04
C THR A 400 -5.91 54.69 13.61
N SER A 401 -6.56 54.74 14.80
CA SER A 401 -6.22 55.25 16.15
C SER A 401 -7.30 54.83 17.20
N SER A 402 -6.91 54.26 18.37
CA SER A 402 -7.66 54.11 19.67
C SER A 402 -9.10 53.49 19.66
N ASN A 403 -9.75 53.06 20.77
CA ASN A 403 -9.49 53.15 22.23
C ASN A 403 -10.06 51.96 23.07
N HIS A 404 -9.79 51.94 24.39
CA HIS A 404 -10.04 50.89 25.43
C HIS A 404 -11.41 50.16 25.53
N GLN A 405 -11.40 48.88 25.99
CA GLN A 405 -11.70 48.45 27.39
C GLN A 405 -11.42 46.94 27.67
N GLN A 406 -11.43 46.52 28.95
CA GLN A 406 -11.12 45.18 29.52
C GLN A 406 -12.26 44.72 30.49
N PRO A 407 -12.34 43.50 31.11
CA PRO A 407 -11.30 42.45 31.33
C PRO A 407 -11.76 40.95 31.18
N VAL A 408 -10.91 40.02 31.65
CA VAL A 408 -11.17 38.63 32.18
C VAL A 408 -10.87 37.40 31.29
N ARG A 409 -9.65 36.86 31.50
CA ARG A 409 -9.21 35.43 31.52
C ARG A 409 -9.86 34.38 30.58
N ARG A 410 -9.06 33.91 29.61
CA ARG A 410 -8.59 32.50 29.52
C ARG A 410 -7.17 32.47 28.93
N ASN A 411 -6.36 31.50 29.33
CA ASN A 411 -5.02 31.28 28.76
C ASN A 411 -5.08 30.10 27.80
N ASP A 412 -5.33 30.38 26.51
CA ASP A 412 -5.05 29.45 25.43
C ASP A 412 -3.72 29.87 24.80
N ALA A 413 -2.69 29.01 24.93
CA ALA A 413 -1.35 29.28 24.41
C ALA A 413 -1.20 28.61 23.04
N ASN A 414 -1.15 29.42 21.97
CA ASN A 414 -0.97 28.93 20.61
C ASN A 414 0.48 28.46 20.39
N LEU A 415 0.64 27.20 20.02
CA LEU A 415 1.94 26.59 19.68
C LEU A 415 2.24 26.79 18.18
N MET A 416 2.59 28.03 17.79
CA MET A 416 3.08 28.33 16.43
C MET A 416 4.31 29.26 16.37
N ASP A 417 4.59 30.05 17.41
CA ASP A 417 5.71 31.03 17.39
C ASP A 417 7.10 30.38 17.55
N ASP A 418 7.20 29.21 18.19
CA ASP A 418 8.49 28.54 18.44
C ASP A 418 9.15 27.96 17.17
N ASP A 419 8.37 27.61 16.14
CA ASP A 419 8.89 27.05 14.88
C ASP A 419 9.66 28.10 14.05
N GLU A 420 9.25 29.37 14.06
CA GLU A 420 10.01 30.45 13.39
C GLU A 420 11.40 30.62 13.99
N HIS A 421 11.53 30.45 15.31
CA HIS A 421 12.78 30.69 16.00
C HIS A 421 13.80 29.55 15.78
N LEU A 422 13.33 28.33 15.51
CA LEU A 422 14.16 27.21 15.07
C LEU A 422 14.47 27.31 13.55
N SER A 423 13.48 27.68 12.73
CA SER A 423 13.64 27.94 11.30
C SER A 423 14.73 28.98 11.02
N ASN A 424 14.78 30.07 11.79
CA ASN A 424 15.81 31.12 11.71
C ASN A 424 17.21 30.74 12.22
N GLN A 425 17.37 29.55 12.82
CA GLN A 425 18.68 28.94 13.09
C GLN A 425 19.07 27.94 11.98
N ILE A 426 18.10 27.14 11.52
CA ILE A 426 18.26 26.19 10.42
C ILE A 426 18.66 26.89 9.11
N SER A 427 18.06 28.05 8.81
CA SER A 427 18.35 28.86 7.61
C SER A 427 19.77 29.45 7.57
N LYS A 428 20.51 29.41 8.69
CA LYS A 428 21.90 29.89 8.79
C LYS A 428 22.93 28.77 8.64
N LEU A 429 22.50 27.50 8.62
CA LEU A 429 23.36 26.37 8.28
C LEU A 429 23.48 26.24 6.76
N LYS A 430 24.69 26.01 6.25
CA LYS A 430 24.92 25.69 4.84
C LYS A 430 24.46 24.26 4.54
N MET A 431 23.15 24.07 4.36
CA MET A 431 22.50 22.77 4.11
C MET A 431 22.94 22.04 2.81
N HIS A 432 23.90 22.57 2.05
CA HIS A 432 24.50 21.93 0.87
C HIS A 432 25.87 21.27 1.15
N GLU A 433 26.43 21.44 2.36
CA GLU A 433 27.61 20.70 2.82
C GLU A 433 27.16 19.60 3.79
N ALA A 434 27.35 18.34 3.40
CA ALA A 434 27.07 17.19 4.25
C ALA A 434 28.02 17.19 5.46
N MET A 435 27.47 16.99 6.67
CA MET A 435 28.26 16.92 7.90
C MET A 435 28.93 15.54 8.02
N VAL A 436 30.13 15.43 7.45
CA VAL A 436 30.96 14.21 7.48
C VAL A 436 31.68 14.12 8.83
N PRO A 437 31.67 12.96 9.53
CA PRO A 437 32.55 12.72 10.68
C PRO A 437 34.04 12.82 10.29
N GLU A 438 34.88 13.40 11.16
CA GLU A 438 36.31 13.56 10.87
C GLU A 438 36.97 12.21 10.54
N GLY A 439 37.58 12.13 9.35
CA GLY A 439 38.29 10.94 8.85
C GLY A 439 37.54 10.09 7.83
N GLN A 440 36.21 10.24 7.69
CA GLN A 440 35.44 9.51 6.68
C GLN A 440 35.40 10.25 5.32
N LYS A 441 35.10 9.52 4.23
CA LYS A 441 34.74 10.08 2.92
C LYS A 441 33.32 9.64 2.57
N PRO A 442 32.36 10.55 2.37
CA PRO A 442 31.00 10.16 2.03
C PRO A 442 30.92 9.68 0.59
N LEU A 443 30.14 8.62 0.36
CA LEU A 443 29.76 8.20 -0.97
C LEU A 443 28.72 9.18 -1.51
N LYS A 444 29.01 9.83 -2.64
CA LYS A 444 28.09 10.74 -3.34
C LYS A 444 27.62 10.11 -4.63
N ARG A 445 26.31 10.10 -4.86
CA ARG A 445 25.68 9.69 -6.12
C ARG A 445 24.82 10.84 -6.62
N THR A 446 25.04 11.27 -7.87
CA THR A 446 24.14 12.20 -8.55
C THR A 446 23.15 11.41 -9.39
N ASP A 447 21.87 11.73 -9.28
CA ASP A 447 20.85 11.22 -10.20
C ASP A 447 20.91 11.98 -11.54
N THR A 448 20.88 11.27 -12.67
CA THR A 448 21.03 11.89 -14.00
C THR A 448 19.77 12.55 -14.52
N ASP A 449 18.60 12.20 -13.97
CA ASP A 449 17.30 12.62 -14.46
C ASP A 449 16.72 13.74 -13.55
N THR A 450 16.99 13.69 -12.24
CA THR A 450 16.58 14.76 -11.29
C THR A 450 17.70 15.74 -10.92
N SER A 451 18.97 15.41 -11.19
CA SER A 451 20.15 16.15 -10.70
C SER A 451 20.31 16.19 -9.17
N GLU A 452 19.53 15.41 -8.42
CA GLU A 452 19.64 15.31 -6.97
C GLU A 452 20.93 14.58 -6.57
N VAL A 453 21.51 14.94 -5.41
CA VAL A 453 22.77 14.35 -4.92
C VAL A 453 22.51 13.61 -3.61
N ASP A 454 22.38 12.29 -3.71
CA ASP A 454 22.39 11.40 -2.55
C ASP A 454 23.78 11.40 -1.91
N VAL A 455 23.81 11.48 -0.58
CA VAL A 455 25.04 11.41 0.22
C VAL A 455 24.89 10.33 1.29
N PHE A 456 25.72 9.29 1.19
CA PHE A 456 25.73 8.16 2.11
C PHE A 456 26.89 8.25 3.11
N VAL A 457 26.60 7.87 4.35
CA VAL A 457 27.55 7.69 5.45
C VAL A 457 27.15 6.40 6.18
N ASP A 458 28.10 5.52 6.44
CA ASP A 458 27.83 4.25 7.11
C ASP A 458 27.51 4.45 8.59
N ALA A 459 26.39 3.87 9.03
CA ALA A 459 25.99 3.86 10.44
C ALA A 459 26.60 2.65 11.16
N GLU A 460 27.77 2.83 11.76
CA GLU A 460 28.29 1.88 12.76
C GLU A 460 27.36 1.79 13.98
N SER A 461 27.42 0.66 14.69
CA SER A 461 26.28 0.06 15.45
C SER A 461 26.17 0.41 16.93
#